data_AF-A0A794CRK8-F1
#
_entry.id   AF-A0A794CRK8-F1
#
_cell.length_a   1.000
_cell.length_b   1.000
_cell.length_c   1.000
_cell.angle_alpha   90.00
_cell.angle_beta   90.00
_cell.angle_gamma   90.00
#
_symmetry.space_group_name_H-M   'P 1'
#
loop_
_entity.id
_entity.type
_entity.pdbx_description
1 polymer ?
#
loop_
_entity_poly.entity_id
_entity_poly.type
_entity_poly.pdbx_seq_one_letter_code
_entity_poly.pdbx_strand_id
1 'polypeptide(L)'
;MKRSLWLLMLFLLAGHVPAASADSACEGRFVNPITDICWSCIFPLSLGSIKVSQGKVPDTANPSMPIQICPAPPPLFRRIGLAIGYWEPMALTDVTRSPGCMVNLGFSLPAFGKTAQGTAKKDEKQVNGAFYHVHWYKYPLTYWLNIITSLGCLEGGDLDIAYLSEIDPTWTDSSLTTILNPEAVIFA
;
A
#
# COMPACT_ATOMS: atom_id res chain seq x y z
N MET A 1 -47.77 3.31 27.50
CA MET A 1 -47.98 3.41 26.03
C MET A 1 -47.06 4.44 25.36
N LYS A 2 -46.96 5.69 25.84
CA LYS A 2 -46.13 6.75 25.21
C LYS A 2 -44.61 6.46 25.18
N ARG A 3 -44.06 5.80 26.21
CA ARG A 3 -42.63 5.42 26.28
C ARG A 3 -42.23 4.31 25.29
N SER A 4 -43.15 3.41 24.95
CA SER A 4 -42.91 2.36 23.96
C SER A 4 -42.88 2.94 22.54
N LEU A 5 -43.73 3.94 22.26
CA LEU A 5 -43.71 4.65 20.97
C LEU A 5 -42.40 5.38 20.70
N TRP A 6 -41.79 5.99 21.73
CA TRP A 6 -40.50 6.69 21.60
C TRP A 6 -39.34 5.72 21.31
N LEU A 7 -39.35 4.54 21.91
CA LEU A 7 -38.35 3.49 21.65
C LEU A 7 -38.48 2.92 20.22
N LEU A 8 -39.70 2.75 19.73
CA LEU A 8 -39.95 2.34 18.33
C LEU A 8 -39.51 3.41 17.33
N MET A 9 -39.73 4.70 17.61
CA MET A 9 -39.28 5.80 16.76
C MET A 9 -37.74 5.89 16.70
N LEU A 10 -37.06 5.64 17.82
CA LEU A 10 -35.59 5.61 17.88
C LEU A 10 -35.01 4.44 17.06
N PHE A 11 -35.68 3.28 17.08
CA PHE A 11 -35.30 2.12 16.28
C PHE A 11 -35.53 2.32 14.77
N LEU A 12 -36.56 3.09 14.39
CA LEU A 12 -36.86 3.44 12.99
C LEU A 12 -35.87 4.46 12.40
N LEU A 13 -35.30 5.36 13.23
CA LEU A 13 -34.26 6.29 12.76
C LEU A 13 -32.84 5.68 12.74
N ALA A 14 -32.56 4.63 13.51
CA ALA A 14 -31.24 3.99 13.55
C ALA A 14 -30.96 3.05 12.35
N GLY A 15 -31.95 2.79 11.49
CA GLY A 15 -31.87 1.76 10.44
C GLY A 15 -31.41 2.22 9.05
N HIS A 16 -31.18 3.51 8.82
CA HIS A 16 -30.72 4.00 7.51
C HIS A 16 -29.21 4.24 7.50
N VAL A 17 -28.44 3.15 7.61
CA VAL A 17 -27.05 3.17 7.13
C VAL A 17 -27.15 2.98 5.61
N PRO A 18 -26.75 3.96 4.78
CA PRO A 18 -26.68 3.72 3.35
C PRO A 18 -25.69 2.58 3.12
N ALA A 19 -26.18 1.45 2.60
CA ALA A 19 -25.32 0.40 2.11
C ALA A 19 -24.53 0.97 0.93
N ALA A 20 -23.22 1.18 1.11
CA ALA A 20 -22.35 1.51 0.01
C ALA A 20 -22.46 0.36 -1.02
N SER A 21 -22.97 0.67 -2.22
CA SER A 21 -23.00 -0.32 -3.29
C SER A 21 -21.57 -0.63 -3.69
N ALA A 22 -21.09 -1.84 -3.39
CA ALA A 22 -19.88 -2.34 -4.01
C ALA A 22 -20.10 -2.35 -5.53
N ASP A 23 -19.25 -1.64 -6.28
CA ASP A 23 -19.27 -1.72 -7.73
C ASP A 23 -19.09 -3.19 -8.13
N SER A 24 -19.98 -3.75 -8.95
CA SER A 24 -19.89 -5.15 -9.40
C SER A 24 -18.62 -5.43 -10.19
N ALA A 25 -17.93 -4.39 -10.66
CA ALA A 25 -16.63 -4.46 -11.30
C ALA A 25 -15.44 -4.46 -10.31
N CYS A 26 -15.68 -4.25 -9.02
CA CYS A 26 -14.66 -4.23 -7.99
C CYS A 26 -14.59 -5.58 -7.26
N GLU A 27 -13.75 -6.47 -7.79
CA GLU A 27 -13.40 -7.72 -7.11
C GLU A 27 -12.02 -7.55 -6.45
N GLY A 28 -12.02 -7.46 -5.13
CA GLY A 28 -10.80 -7.30 -4.34
C GLY A 28 -10.72 -8.35 -3.23
N ARG A 29 -9.49 -8.71 -2.86
CA ARG A 29 -9.22 -9.51 -1.67
C ARG A 29 -8.07 -8.88 -0.91
N PHE A 30 -8.17 -8.87 0.42
CA PHE A 30 -7.04 -8.46 1.23
C PHE A 30 -5.85 -9.39 0.97
N VAL A 31 -4.67 -8.82 0.71
CA VAL A 31 -3.44 -9.58 0.47
C VAL A 31 -3.11 -10.39 1.73
N ASN A 32 -3.03 -11.72 1.60
CA ASN A 32 -2.71 -12.58 2.73
C ASN A 32 -1.21 -12.46 3.04
N PRO A 33 -0.85 -11.98 4.25
CA PRO A 33 0.54 -11.73 4.59
C PRO A 33 1.39 -13.01 4.60
N ILE A 34 0.79 -14.18 4.76
CA ILE A 34 1.50 -15.46 4.86
C ILE A 34 1.74 -16.07 3.48
N THR A 35 0.73 -16.07 2.61
CA THR A 35 0.76 -16.85 1.35
C THR A 35 1.06 -16.03 0.11
N ASP A 36 0.68 -14.76 0.08
CA ASP A 36 0.82 -13.91 -1.12
C ASP A 36 2.16 -13.14 -1.15
N ILE A 37 2.94 -13.14 -0.06
CA ILE A 37 4.28 -12.54 -0.03
C ILE A 37 5.36 -13.57 -0.35
N CYS A 38 6.31 -13.16 -1.18
CA CYS A 38 7.53 -13.90 -1.43
C CYS A 38 8.48 -13.85 -0.22
N TRP A 39 8.33 -14.75 0.74
CA TRP A 39 9.24 -14.86 1.89
C TRP A 39 10.67 -15.27 1.50
N SER A 40 10.84 -15.96 0.37
CA SER A 40 12.17 -16.26 -0.18
C SER A 40 12.89 -15.03 -0.73
N CYS A 41 12.17 -13.93 -0.99
CA CYS A 41 12.72 -12.69 -1.51
C CYS A 41 13.34 -11.81 -0.42
N ILE A 42 13.16 -12.14 0.86
CA ILE A 42 13.82 -11.44 1.99
C ILE A 42 15.35 -11.64 1.94
N PHE A 43 15.79 -12.73 1.34
CA PHE A 43 17.20 -13.06 1.20
C PHE A 43 17.85 -12.26 0.07
N PRO A 44 19.14 -11.91 0.19
CA PRO A 44 20.11 -12.41 1.18
C PRO A 44 19.99 -11.75 2.56
N LEU A 45 20.36 -12.50 3.61
CA LEU A 45 20.48 -11.98 4.98
C LEU A 45 21.96 -11.74 5.28
N SER A 46 22.29 -10.55 5.76
CA SER A 46 23.65 -10.16 6.14
C SER A 46 23.70 -9.54 7.54
N LEU A 47 24.85 -9.70 8.20
CA LEU A 47 25.19 -9.04 9.47
C LEU A 47 26.48 -8.24 9.24
N GLY A 48 26.34 -6.93 9.05
CA GLY A 48 27.43 -6.10 8.52
C GLY A 48 27.95 -6.69 7.19
N SER A 49 29.25 -6.94 7.10
CA SER A 49 29.88 -7.49 5.89
C SER A 49 29.72 -9.00 5.73
N ILE A 50 29.18 -9.69 6.73
CA ILE A 50 29.07 -11.16 6.76
C ILE A 50 27.73 -11.58 6.17
N LYS A 51 27.73 -12.33 5.06
CA LYS A 51 26.52 -12.93 4.50
C LYS A 51 26.16 -14.19 5.28
N VAL A 52 25.04 -14.15 6.00
CA VAL A 52 24.53 -15.28 6.79
C VAL A 52 23.70 -16.22 5.94
N SER A 53 23.00 -15.70 4.94
CA SER A 53 22.22 -16.49 3.99
C SER A 53 22.35 -15.95 2.57
N GLN A 54 22.36 -16.85 1.61
CA GLN A 54 22.36 -16.52 0.18
C GLN A 54 20.93 -16.30 -0.30
N GLY A 55 20.74 -15.35 -1.21
CA GLY A 55 19.46 -15.04 -1.84
C GLY A 55 19.57 -15.02 -3.36
N LYS A 56 18.42 -15.03 -4.03
CA LYS A 56 18.35 -14.86 -5.49
C LYS A 56 18.36 -13.38 -5.91
N VAL A 57 18.01 -12.48 -4.99
CA VAL A 57 17.92 -11.04 -5.21
C VAL A 57 19.31 -10.41 -5.00
N PRO A 58 19.70 -9.39 -5.78
CA PRO A 58 20.94 -8.66 -5.53
C PRO A 58 20.99 -8.09 -4.10
N ASP A 59 22.19 -8.05 -3.53
CA ASP A 59 22.46 -7.43 -2.23
C ASP A 59 23.03 -6.03 -2.45
N THR A 60 22.68 -5.09 -1.57
CA THR A 60 23.31 -3.76 -1.58
C THR A 60 24.60 -3.77 -0.76
N ALA A 61 25.40 -2.70 -0.83
CA ALA A 61 26.63 -2.61 -0.06
C ALA A 61 26.32 -2.50 1.44
N ASN A 62 26.56 -3.58 2.19
CA ASN A 62 26.34 -3.63 3.63
C ASN A 62 27.50 -2.98 4.42
N PRO A 63 27.23 -2.43 5.62
CA PRO A 63 28.26 -1.84 6.48
C PRO A 63 29.39 -2.83 6.80
N SER A 64 30.64 -2.38 6.92
CA SER A 64 31.77 -3.26 7.20
C SER A 64 31.68 -3.92 8.58
N MET A 65 31.22 -3.18 9.59
CA MET A 65 31.09 -3.62 10.98
C MET A 65 29.64 -4.02 11.31
N PRO A 66 29.41 -5.22 11.86
CA PRO A 66 28.06 -5.66 12.26
C PRO A 66 27.49 -4.87 13.44
N ILE A 67 28.36 -4.29 14.28
CA ILE A 67 27.95 -3.46 15.41
C ILE A 67 27.82 -2.01 14.93
N GLN A 68 26.63 -1.43 15.11
CA GLN A 68 26.32 -0.05 14.75
C GLN A 68 25.75 0.71 15.95
N ILE A 69 25.77 2.04 15.87
CA ILE A 69 25.17 2.89 16.89
C ILE A 69 23.85 3.42 16.36
N CYS A 70 22.74 3.06 17.02
CA CYS A 70 21.43 3.56 16.66
C CYS A 70 21.00 4.74 17.52
N PRO A 71 20.11 5.60 17.01
CA PRO A 71 19.36 6.54 17.84
C PRO A 71 18.55 5.82 18.92
N ALA A 72 18.50 6.40 20.11
CA ALA A 72 17.65 5.95 21.20
C ALA A 72 16.97 7.16 21.86
N PRO A 73 15.79 6.98 22.49
CA PRO A 73 15.20 8.03 23.30
C PRO A 73 16.11 8.40 24.51
N PRO A 74 15.92 9.58 25.12
CA PRO A 74 16.65 9.98 26.33
C PRO A 74 16.53 8.92 27.44
N PRO A 75 17.56 8.71 28.29
CA PRO A 75 18.72 9.58 28.56
C PRO A 75 20.03 9.23 27.83
N LEU A 76 20.13 8.08 27.17
CA LEU A 76 21.39 7.63 26.56
C LEU A 76 21.57 8.12 25.12
N PHE A 77 20.50 8.56 24.44
CA PHE A 77 20.43 9.09 23.06
C PHE A 77 20.97 8.18 21.94
N ARG A 78 21.81 7.21 22.29
CA ARG A 78 22.50 6.27 21.42
C ARG A 78 22.56 4.92 22.11
N ARG A 79 22.41 3.86 21.32
CA ARG A 79 22.51 2.48 21.78
C ARG A 79 23.28 1.63 20.79
N ILE A 80 23.83 0.53 21.28
CA ILE A 80 24.47 -0.47 20.45
C ILE A 80 23.38 -1.27 19.73
N GLY A 81 23.46 -1.34 18.41
CA GLY A 81 22.58 -2.10 17.53
C GLY A 81 23.37 -3.00 16.59
N LEU A 82 22.64 -3.83 15.85
CA LEU A 82 23.18 -4.72 14.83
C LEU A 82 22.78 -4.20 13.44
N ALA A 83 23.74 -4.14 12.52
CA ALA A 83 23.47 -3.95 11.11
C ALA A 83 22.99 -5.26 10.51
N ILE A 84 21.69 -5.39 10.31
CA ILE A 84 21.07 -6.53 9.62
C ILE A 84 20.63 -6.05 8.24
N GLY A 85 21.17 -6.65 7.18
CA GLY A 85 20.75 -6.40 5.80
C GLY A 85 19.78 -7.48 5.36
N TYR A 86 18.63 -7.07 4.83
CA TYR A 86 17.59 -7.95 4.29
C TYR A 86 16.63 -7.13 3.41
N TRP A 87 15.88 -7.82 2.55
CA TRP A 87 14.83 -7.18 1.74
C TRP A 87 13.51 -7.17 2.49
N GLU A 88 12.85 -6.01 2.56
CA GLU A 88 11.54 -5.88 3.17
C GLU A 88 10.50 -5.28 2.21
N PRO A 89 9.25 -5.78 2.25
CA PRO A 89 8.14 -5.08 1.64
C PRO A 89 7.93 -3.76 2.41
N MET A 90 8.09 -2.63 1.73
CA MET A 90 7.82 -1.30 2.30
C MET A 90 6.56 -0.65 1.70
N ALA A 91 6.17 -1.10 0.51
CA ALA A 91 5.09 -0.53 -0.26
C ALA A 91 4.33 -1.63 -1.00
N LEU A 92 3.03 -1.42 -1.13
CA LEU A 92 2.14 -2.26 -1.93
C LEU A 92 1.39 -1.35 -2.88
N THR A 93 1.41 -1.68 -4.16
CA THR A 93 0.71 -0.91 -5.19
C THR A 93 -0.38 -1.80 -5.77
N ASP A 94 -1.60 -1.28 -5.84
CA ASP A 94 -2.69 -1.95 -6.54
C ASP A 94 -3.08 -1.19 -7.81
N VAL A 95 -3.68 -1.93 -8.75
CA VAL A 95 -4.04 -1.41 -10.07
C VAL A 95 -5.43 -1.88 -10.39
N THR A 96 -6.34 -0.94 -10.63
CA THR A 96 -7.76 -1.23 -10.91
C THR A 96 -8.27 -0.39 -12.07
N ARG A 97 -9.37 -0.79 -12.69
CA ARG A 97 -10.09 0.03 -13.69
C ARG A 97 -11.28 0.76 -13.10
N SER A 98 -11.79 0.27 -11.98
CA SER A 98 -12.92 0.88 -11.28
C SER A 98 -12.38 1.90 -10.29
N PRO A 99 -12.75 3.18 -10.40
CA PRO A 99 -12.26 4.22 -9.50
C PRO A 99 -12.66 3.91 -8.06
N GLY A 100 -11.72 4.07 -7.13
CA GLY A 100 -11.94 3.81 -5.70
C GLY A 100 -11.96 2.33 -5.32
N CYS A 101 -11.66 1.42 -6.24
CA CYS A 101 -11.62 -0.01 -5.95
C CYS A 101 -10.25 -0.45 -5.40
N MET A 102 -10.16 -0.65 -4.08
CA MET A 102 -8.93 -1.07 -3.40
C MET A 102 -8.79 -2.60 -3.50
N VAL A 103 -8.31 -3.11 -4.64
CA VAL A 103 -8.28 -4.55 -4.93
C VAL A 103 -7.42 -5.33 -3.93
N ASN A 104 -6.33 -4.73 -3.44
CA ASN A 104 -5.43 -5.36 -2.46
C ASN A 104 -5.92 -5.24 -1.01
N LEU A 105 -6.90 -4.37 -0.73
CA LEU A 105 -7.53 -4.26 0.59
C LEU A 105 -8.91 -4.94 0.65
N GLY A 106 -9.49 -5.28 -0.50
CA GLY A 106 -10.76 -5.99 -0.59
C GLY A 106 -12.00 -5.13 -0.36
N PHE A 107 -11.89 -3.81 -0.43
CA PHE A 107 -13.03 -2.90 -0.30
C PHE A 107 -13.03 -1.82 -1.40
N SER A 108 -14.16 -1.14 -1.55
CA SER A 108 -14.29 0.00 -2.45
C SER A 108 -14.64 1.26 -1.66
N LEU A 109 -14.05 2.38 -2.07
CA LEU A 109 -14.36 3.72 -1.58
C LEU A 109 -15.43 4.34 -2.49
N PRO A 110 -16.67 4.52 -2.00
CA PRO A 110 -17.78 5.01 -2.81
C PRO A 110 -17.69 6.50 -3.15
N ALA A 111 -16.66 7.21 -2.65
CA ALA A 111 -16.48 8.66 -2.79
C ALA A 111 -16.03 9.08 -4.21
N PHE A 112 -15.49 8.15 -4.98
CA PHE A 112 -15.02 8.40 -6.33
C PHE A 112 -16.13 7.97 -7.29
N GLY A 113 -16.88 8.92 -7.84
CA GLY A 113 -17.90 8.63 -8.85
C GLY A 113 -17.30 7.90 -10.07
N LYS A 114 -18.12 7.52 -11.05
CA LYS A 114 -17.65 6.79 -12.26
C LYS A 114 -16.77 7.60 -13.22
N THR A 115 -16.34 8.79 -12.81
CA THR A 115 -15.45 9.66 -13.59
C THR A 115 -14.13 8.91 -13.80
N ALA A 116 -13.71 8.75 -15.06
CA ALA A 116 -12.52 8.00 -15.47
C ALA A 116 -12.55 6.47 -15.22
N GLN A 117 -13.71 5.82 -15.26
CA GLN A 117 -13.77 4.35 -15.30
C GLN A 117 -13.23 3.81 -16.64
N GLY A 118 -12.17 3.00 -16.59
CA GLY A 118 -11.60 2.36 -17.78
C GLY A 118 -12.54 1.29 -18.34
N THR A 119 -12.82 1.31 -19.65
CA THR A 119 -13.64 0.27 -20.30
C THR A 119 -12.77 -0.70 -21.08
N ALA A 120 -12.97 -2.00 -20.87
CA ALA A 120 -12.40 -3.05 -21.70
C ALA A 120 -13.54 -3.84 -22.34
N LYS A 121 -14.06 -3.37 -23.47
CA LYS A 121 -15.01 -4.14 -24.27
C LYS A 121 -14.26 -5.11 -25.18
N LYS A 122 -14.70 -6.36 -25.19
CA LYS A 122 -14.16 -7.46 -26.00
C LYS A 122 -14.84 -7.56 -27.37
N ASP A 123 -15.33 -6.44 -27.91
CA ASP A 123 -16.16 -6.40 -29.12
C ASP A 123 -15.49 -5.56 -30.22
N GLU A 124 -15.71 -5.93 -31.48
CA GLU A 124 -14.95 -5.63 -32.72
C GLU A 124 -14.71 -4.15 -33.10
N LYS A 125 -15.06 -3.18 -32.24
CA LYS A 125 -14.66 -1.78 -32.39
C LYS A 125 -13.85 -1.34 -31.18
N GLN A 126 -12.54 -1.57 -31.27
CA GLN A 126 -11.55 -1.13 -30.30
C GLN A 126 -11.59 0.40 -30.12
N VAL A 127 -12.19 0.85 -29.02
CA VAL A 127 -11.78 2.13 -28.43
C VAL A 127 -10.61 1.78 -27.50
N ASN A 128 -9.39 2.00 -28.00
CA ASN A 128 -8.13 1.65 -27.34
C ASN A 128 -7.80 2.63 -26.21
N GLY A 129 -8.48 2.50 -25.08
CA GLY A 129 -8.19 3.28 -23.88
C GLY A 129 -8.47 2.46 -22.62
N ALA A 130 -7.54 1.59 -22.23
CA ALA A 130 -7.59 0.94 -20.93
C ALA A 130 -6.99 1.92 -19.90
N PHE A 131 -7.84 2.76 -19.31
CA PHE A 131 -7.44 3.61 -18.19
C PHE A 131 -7.40 2.78 -16.90
N TYR A 132 -6.33 2.95 -16.13
CA TYR A 132 -6.17 2.29 -14.83
C TYR A 132 -5.90 3.34 -13.76
N HIS A 133 -6.47 3.08 -12.59
CA HIS A 133 -6.19 3.75 -11.35
C HIS A 133 -5.18 2.93 -10.55
N VAL A 134 -4.34 3.63 -9.83
CA VAL A 134 -3.27 3.09 -9.00
C VAL A 134 -3.44 3.61 -7.58
N HIS A 135 -3.47 2.71 -6.61
CA HIS A 135 -3.39 3.06 -5.20
C HIS A 135 -2.09 2.56 -4.60
N TRP A 136 -1.40 3.44 -3.89
CA TRP A 136 -0.15 3.14 -3.22
C TRP A 136 -0.40 3.05 -1.72
N TYR A 137 0.05 1.97 -1.12
CA TYR A 137 -0.06 1.72 0.31
C TYR A 137 1.33 1.65 0.93
N LYS A 138 1.50 2.28 2.10
CA LYS A 138 2.62 1.97 2.99
C LYS A 138 2.39 0.57 3.54
N TYR A 139 3.33 -0.36 3.39
CA TYR A 139 3.09 -1.77 3.76
C TYR A 139 4.30 -2.37 4.52
N PRO A 140 4.57 -1.93 5.77
CA PRO A 140 5.74 -2.35 6.54
C PRO A 140 5.52 -3.72 7.21
N LEU A 141 5.41 -4.75 6.38
CA LEU A 141 4.94 -6.07 6.81
C LEU A 141 5.86 -6.76 7.83
N THR A 142 7.17 -6.62 7.64
CA THR A 142 8.22 -7.21 8.49
C THR A 142 8.12 -6.72 9.94
N TYR A 143 7.77 -5.44 10.11
CA TYR A 143 7.54 -4.81 11.40
C TYR A 143 6.26 -5.33 12.06
N TRP A 144 5.15 -5.36 11.34
CA TRP A 144 3.85 -5.81 11.84
C TRP A 144 3.83 -7.27 12.31
N LEU A 145 4.45 -8.14 11.53
CA LEU A 145 4.59 -9.56 11.86
C LEU A 145 5.72 -9.82 12.87
N ASN A 146 6.45 -8.79 13.31
CA ASN A 146 7.56 -8.89 14.25
C ASN A 146 8.59 -9.96 13.85
N ILE A 147 8.89 -10.07 12.54
CA ILE A 147 9.77 -11.13 12.02
C ILE A 147 11.22 -10.89 12.44
N ILE A 148 11.65 -9.63 12.37
CA ILE A 148 12.95 -9.20 12.89
C ILE A 148 12.65 -8.29 14.07
N THR A 149 12.83 -8.84 15.27
CA THR A 149 12.61 -8.09 16.49
C THR A 149 13.80 -7.16 16.72
N SER A 150 13.53 -5.85 16.72
CA SER A 150 14.49 -4.82 17.08
C SER A 150 13.93 -4.04 18.25
N LEU A 151 14.79 -3.72 19.21
CA LEU A 151 14.41 -2.85 20.33
C LEU A 151 14.25 -1.38 19.88
N GLY A 152 14.49 -1.06 18.60
CA GLY A 152 13.94 0.14 17.93
C GLY A 152 14.91 0.94 17.05
N CYS A 153 15.76 0.27 16.26
CA CYS A 153 16.43 0.91 15.10
C CYS A 153 15.77 0.49 13.77
N LEU A 154 14.64 -0.19 13.87
CA LEU A 154 13.91 -0.70 12.73
C LEU A 154 13.01 0.40 12.20
N GLU A 155 12.91 0.52 10.88
CA GLU A 155 11.94 1.41 10.26
C GLU A 155 10.54 0.86 10.58
N GLY A 156 9.81 1.60 11.41
CA GLY A 156 8.47 1.25 11.82
C GLY A 156 7.41 1.88 10.94
N GLY A 157 6.17 1.48 11.17
CA GLY A 157 5.03 2.19 10.63
C GLY A 157 3.79 1.33 10.61
N ASP A 158 2.72 1.97 10.18
CA ASP A 158 1.43 1.33 9.96
C ASP A 158 1.11 1.28 8.48
N LEU A 159 0.20 0.37 8.12
CA LEU A 159 -0.45 0.35 6.83
C LEU A 159 -1.29 1.58 6.71
N ASP A 160 -1.02 2.34 5.67
CA ASP A 160 -1.77 3.52 5.35
C ASP A 160 -1.89 3.65 3.83
N ILE A 161 -2.94 4.35 3.40
CA ILE A 161 -3.16 4.70 2.00
C ILE A 161 -2.32 5.95 1.73
N ALA A 162 -1.17 5.76 1.10
CA ALA A 162 -0.22 6.85 0.86
C ALA A 162 -0.62 7.70 -0.36
N TYR A 163 -1.21 7.09 -1.38
CA TYR A 163 -1.58 7.79 -2.61
C TYR A 163 -2.74 7.10 -3.33
N LEU A 164 -3.63 7.92 -3.90
CA LEU A 164 -4.76 7.52 -4.71
C LEU A 164 -4.70 8.28 -6.03
N SER A 165 -4.71 7.58 -7.15
CA SER A 165 -4.64 8.22 -8.46
C SER A 165 -5.89 9.04 -8.84
N GLU A 166 -7.04 8.74 -8.24
CA GLU A 166 -8.34 9.34 -8.54
C GLU A 166 -8.45 10.80 -8.09
N ILE A 167 -7.65 11.18 -7.08
CA ILE A 167 -7.60 12.55 -6.56
C ILE A 167 -6.52 13.40 -7.22
N ASP A 168 -5.59 12.77 -7.94
CA ASP A 168 -4.51 13.47 -8.59
C ASP A 168 -4.92 13.91 -10.01
N PRO A 169 -5.11 15.22 -10.26
CA PRO A 169 -5.46 15.70 -11.59
C PRO A 169 -4.36 15.40 -12.62
N THR A 170 -3.10 15.29 -12.20
CA THR A 170 -1.98 15.01 -13.09
C THR A 170 -2.03 13.57 -13.62
N TRP A 171 -2.60 12.64 -12.85
CA TRP A 171 -2.80 11.25 -13.28
C TRP A 171 -3.66 11.14 -14.54
N THR A 172 -4.70 11.97 -14.64
CA THR A 172 -5.64 11.97 -15.78
C THR A 172 -5.21 12.88 -16.93
N ASP A 173 -4.36 13.88 -16.67
CA ASP A 173 -3.97 14.90 -17.64
C ASP A 173 -2.46 14.91 -17.89
N SER A 174 -2.08 14.40 -19.06
CA SER A 174 -0.69 14.37 -19.54
C SER A 174 -0.05 15.76 -19.63
N SER A 175 -0.82 16.83 -19.88
CA SER A 175 -0.29 18.19 -19.96
C SER A 175 0.13 18.70 -18.58
N LEU A 176 -0.65 18.40 -17.54
CA LEU A 176 -0.29 18.70 -16.15
C LEU A 176 0.88 17.84 -15.67
N THR A 177 0.90 16.55 -16.04
CA THR A 177 2.06 15.69 -15.75
C THR A 177 3.34 16.22 -16.40
N THR A 178 3.26 16.77 -17.61
CA THR A 178 4.41 17.36 -18.32
C THR A 178 4.98 18.58 -17.59
N ILE A 179 4.16 19.34 -16.86
CA ILE A 179 4.63 20.46 -16.04
C ILE A 179 5.47 19.94 -14.85
N LEU A 180 5.05 18.83 -14.23
CA LEU A 180 5.76 18.25 -13.08
C LEU A 180 7.00 17.45 -13.49
N ASN A 181 6.92 16.70 -14.60
CA ASN A 181 7.99 15.83 -15.09
C ASN A 181 8.34 16.20 -16.55
N PRO A 182 8.93 17.39 -16.79
CA PRO A 182 9.25 17.86 -18.15
C PRO A 182 10.28 16.97 -18.86
N GLU A 183 11.09 16.22 -18.11
CA GLU A 183 12.06 15.27 -18.65
C GLU A 183 11.40 14.11 -19.40
N ALA A 184 10.13 13.78 -19.09
CA ALA A 184 9.40 12.71 -19.76
C ALA A 184 9.22 12.98 -21.26
N VAL A 185 9.21 14.25 -21.68
CA VAL A 185 9.10 14.65 -23.10
C VAL A 185 10.27 14.15 -23.93
N ILE A 186 11.46 13.97 -23.32
CA ILE A 186 12.67 13.51 -24.03
C ILE A 186 12.59 12.00 -24.31
N PHE A 187 11.75 11.27 -23.58
CA PHE A 187 11.60 9.81 -23.66
C PHE A 187 10.25 9.34 -24.23
N ALA A 188 9.38 10.29 -24.63
CA ALA A 188 8.03 10.04 -25.16
C ALA A 188 8.01 9.70 -26.65
#